data_AF-A0A1F2WYS4-F1
#
_entry.id   AF-A0A1F2WYS4-F1
#
_cell.length_a   1.000
_cell.length_b   1.000
_cell.length_c   1.000
_cell.angle_alpha   90.00
_cell.angle_beta   90.00
_cell.angle_gamma   90.00
#
_symmetry.space_group_name_H-M   'P 1'
#
loop_
_entity.id
_entity.type
_entity.pdbx_description
1 polymer ?
#
loop_
_entity_poly.entity_id
_entity_poly.type
_entity_poly.pdbx_seq_one_letter_code
_entity_poly.pdbx_strand_id
1 'polypeptide(L)'
;MNIFKRKRKIGIALSGGAARALSHIGVLEVLEELGVELKAVAGTSMGSIIGSFYCSGVTLEEMKSLVRSMNWKSFLLFSDLVVSQTGIINGRRVEELLRRFLEDKTFKDCRIPFCCVAVDLVKREKVILSEGKLLDAVRASISIPGFFSAVCINNRILIDGGIIEPLPTESVKTMDVDFIIASSIVFEKDRDKYMRFVHGDNYCESVEGPGLYESMHSSESRRGKILKPKRMARLKRQNPLRLSVNNVLDTSFSIMHQEMTKNSLSIADIVIEPEVGDFGFFDLIRGSQIVQRGVEAARKKIPEIKRKLRL
;
A
#
# COMPACT_ATOMS: atom_id res chain seq x y z
N MET A 1 1.00 -6.90 -47.82
CA MET A 1 -0.16 -7.40 -47.04
C MET A 1 0.08 -7.06 -45.57
N ASN A 2 -0.47 -5.95 -45.06
CA ASN A 2 -0.38 -5.62 -43.63
C ASN A 2 -1.79 -5.27 -43.15
N ILE A 3 -2.60 -6.33 -43.04
CA ILE A 3 -3.99 -6.28 -42.64
C ILE A 3 -4.00 -5.95 -41.14
N PHE A 4 -4.33 -4.70 -40.80
CA PHE A 4 -4.74 -4.18 -39.50
C PHE A 4 -4.20 -4.95 -38.25
N LYS A 5 -3.02 -4.58 -37.75
CA LYS A 5 -2.61 -4.99 -36.39
C LYS A 5 -3.53 -4.30 -35.38
N ARG A 6 -4.43 -5.07 -34.74
CA ARG A 6 -5.27 -4.60 -33.63
C ARG A 6 -4.37 -4.05 -32.51
N LYS A 7 -4.62 -2.80 -32.09
CA LYS A 7 -3.99 -2.18 -30.93
C LYS A 7 -4.41 -2.98 -29.68
N ARG A 8 -3.44 -3.43 -28.86
CA ARG A 8 -3.73 -4.18 -27.63
C ARG A 8 -4.52 -3.31 -26.65
N LYS A 9 -5.47 -3.92 -25.95
CA LYS A 9 -6.20 -3.30 -24.84
C LYS A 9 -5.43 -3.60 -23.56
N ILE A 10 -4.69 -2.60 -23.09
CA ILE A 10 -3.74 -2.77 -21.99
C ILE A 10 -4.45 -2.48 -20.66
N GLY A 11 -4.49 -3.47 -19.77
CA GLY A 11 -4.89 -3.30 -18.38
C GLY A 11 -3.69 -3.18 -17.47
N ILE A 12 -3.83 -2.47 -16.35
CA ILE A 12 -2.84 -2.48 -15.28
C ILE A 12 -3.45 -2.88 -13.93
N ALA A 13 -2.77 -3.76 -13.21
CA ALA A 13 -3.09 -4.12 -11.84
C ALA A 13 -2.11 -3.45 -10.86
N LEU A 14 -2.63 -2.68 -9.92
CA LEU A 14 -1.87 -1.96 -8.90
C LEU A 14 -2.03 -2.66 -7.55
N SER A 15 -0.94 -3.26 -7.06
CA SER A 15 -0.95 -3.98 -5.78
C SER A 15 -1.17 -3.07 -4.57
N GLY A 16 -1.64 -3.66 -3.48
CA GLY A 16 -1.65 -3.04 -2.15
C GLY A 16 -0.25 -2.93 -1.52
N GLY A 17 -0.22 -2.65 -0.21
CA GLY A 17 1.03 -2.55 0.55
C GLY A 17 1.31 -1.18 1.17
N ALA A 18 0.25 -0.47 1.53
CA ALA A 18 0.29 0.79 2.28
C ALA A 18 1.27 1.82 1.68
N ALA A 19 2.11 2.48 2.49
CA ALA A 19 2.97 3.58 2.03
C ALA A 19 3.92 3.15 0.90
N ARG A 20 4.36 1.89 0.88
CA ARG A 20 5.27 1.34 -0.13
C ARG A 20 4.67 1.36 -1.54
N ALA A 21 3.35 1.21 -1.64
CA ALA A 21 2.65 1.24 -2.92
C ALA A 21 2.56 2.65 -3.54
N LEU A 22 3.04 3.71 -2.86
CA LEU A 22 3.28 5.02 -3.50
C LEU A 22 4.20 4.92 -4.72
N SER A 23 5.00 3.85 -4.83
CA SER A 23 5.83 3.57 -6.00
C SER A 23 5.01 3.47 -7.29
N HIS A 24 3.73 3.09 -7.21
CA HIS A 24 2.87 2.97 -8.39
C HIS A 24 2.71 4.30 -9.14
N ILE A 25 2.82 5.45 -8.44
CA ILE A 25 2.82 6.78 -9.09
C ILE A 25 3.98 6.88 -10.09
N GLY A 26 5.18 6.45 -9.69
CA GLY A 26 6.36 6.44 -10.55
C GLY A 26 6.30 5.40 -11.68
N VAL A 27 5.60 4.29 -11.46
CA VAL A 27 5.33 3.31 -12.52
C VAL A 27 4.42 3.90 -13.59
N LEU A 28 3.31 4.53 -13.16
CA LEU A 28 2.37 5.19 -14.07
C LEU A 28 3.05 6.31 -14.87
N GLU A 29 3.92 7.10 -14.24
CA GLU A 29 4.71 8.15 -14.91
C GLU A 29 5.52 7.61 -16.08
N VAL A 30 6.28 6.53 -15.87
CA VAL A 30 7.09 5.94 -16.95
C VAL A 30 6.22 5.33 -18.04
N LEU A 31 5.05 4.76 -17.70
CA LEU A 31 4.12 4.25 -18.70
C LEU A 31 3.52 5.38 -19.55
N GLU A 32 3.20 6.53 -18.95
CA GLU A 32 2.76 7.73 -19.68
C GLU A 32 3.87 8.29 -20.58
N GLU A 33 5.12 8.38 -20.09
CA GLU A 33 6.28 8.81 -20.88
C GLU A 33 6.48 7.94 -22.14
N LEU A 34 6.16 6.64 -22.06
CA LEU A 34 6.24 5.70 -23.18
C LEU A 34 5.03 5.76 -24.12
N GLY A 35 4.00 6.55 -23.80
CA GLY A 35 2.75 6.60 -24.55
C GLY A 35 1.91 5.33 -24.42
N VAL A 36 2.06 4.58 -23.31
CA VAL A 36 1.24 3.40 -23.03
C VAL A 36 -0.18 3.84 -22.68
N GLU A 37 -1.12 3.56 -23.58
CA GLU A 37 -2.53 3.89 -23.38
C GLU A 37 -3.24 2.78 -22.59
N LEU A 38 -3.49 3.04 -21.31
CA LEU A 38 -4.22 2.14 -20.42
C LEU A 38 -5.72 2.16 -20.74
N LYS A 39 -6.32 0.97 -20.84
CA LYS A 39 -7.74 0.73 -21.12
C LYS A 39 -8.53 0.26 -19.90
N ALA A 40 -7.84 -0.26 -18.88
CA ALA A 40 -8.44 -0.58 -17.60
C ALA A 40 -7.40 -0.50 -16.47
N VAL A 41 -7.86 -0.18 -15.27
CA VAL A 41 -7.04 -0.18 -14.05
C VAL A 41 -7.77 -0.93 -12.95
N ALA A 42 -7.07 -1.87 -12.31
CA ALA A 42 -7.54 -2.47 -11.07
C ALA A 42 -6.59 -2.12 -9.92
N GLY A 43 -7.13 -1.81 -8.75
CA GLY A 43 -6.32 -1.47 -7.58
C GLY A 43 -6.78 -2.14 -6.28
N THR A 44 -5.83 -2.54 -5.44
CA THR A 44 -6.12 -3.06 -4.09
C THR A 44 -5.47 -2.17 -3.04
N SER A 45 -6.15 -1.86 -1.94
CA SER A 45 -5.62 -1.03 -0.85
C SER A 45 -5.05 0.31 -1.37
N MET A 46 -3.81 0.68 -1.07
CA MET A 46 -3.17 1.88 -1.63
C MET A 46 -3.16 1.90 -3.18
N GLY A 47 -3.08 0.74 -3.84
CA GLY A 47 -3.25 0.65 -5.30
C GLY A 47 -4.64 1.13 -5.76
N SER A 48 -5.68 0.97 -4.93
CA SER A 48 -7.02 1.53 -5.22
C SER A 48 -7.08 3.04 -5.05
N ILE A 49 -6.34 3.62 -4.09
CA ILE A 49 -6.23 5.08 -3.96
C ILE A 49 -5.59 5.66 -5.22
N ILE A 50 -4.40 5.16 -5.57
CA ILE A 50 -3.64 5.64 -6.73
C ILE A 50 -4.43 5.41 -8.03
N GLY A 51 -5.00 4.22 -8.19
CA GLY A 51 -5.81 3.87 -9.36
C GLY A 51 -7.06 4.74 -9.50
N SER A 52 -7.80 4.99 -8.40
CA SER A 52 -8.99 5.85 -8.43
C SER A 52 -8.64 7.30 -8.74
N PHE A 53 -7.57 7.84 -8.17
CA PHE A 53 -7.09 9.19 -8.46
C PHE A 53 -6.72 9.31 -9.94
N TYR A 54 -5.91 8.37 -10.43
CA TYR A 54 -5.46 8.34 -11.82
C TYR A 54 -6.65 8.29 -12.80
N CYS A 55 -7.57 7.34 -12.59
CA CYS A 55 -8.70 7.12 -13.49
C CYS A 55 -9.73 8.25 -13.41
N SER A 56 -9.90 8.90 -12.26
CA SER A 56 -10.81 10.04 -12.08
C SER A 56 -10.23 11.39 -12.53
N GLY A 57 -9.01 11.37 -13.07
CA GLY A 57 -8.38 12.51 -13.73
C GLY A 57 -7.48 13.37 -12.85
N VAL A 58 -7.15 12.93 -11.63
CA VAL A 58 -6.09 13.54 -10.81
C VAL A 58 -4.75 13.27 -11.48
N THR A 59 -3.96 14.32 -11.70
CA THR A 59 -2.68 14.22 -12.41
C THR A 59 -1.60 13.57 -11.53
N LEU A 60 -0.62 12.94 -12.17
CA LEU A 60 0.53 12.38 -11.44
C LEU A 60 1.30 13.47 -10.67
N GLU A 61 1.38 14.70 -11.18
CA GLU A 61 2.00 15.81 -10.45
C GLU A 61 1.21 16.24 -9.21
N GLU A 62 -0.13 16.24 -9.25
CA GLU A 62 -0.94 16.46 -8.05
C GLU A 62 -0.72 15.34 -7.02
N MET A 63 -0.64 14.08 -7.44
CA MET A 63 -0.35 12.96 -6.54
C MET A 63 1.06 13.09 -5.93
N LYS A 64 2.09 13.39 -6.72
CA LYS A 64 3.44 13.63 -6.21
C LYS A 64 3.48 14.84 -5.29
N SER A 65 2.74 15.91 -5.59
CA SER A 65 2.63 17.09 -4.74
C SER A 65 2.02 16.74 -3.38
N LEU A 66 0.96 15.94 -3.39
CA LEU A 66 0.37 15.40 -2.17
C LEU A 66 1.41 14.60 -1.37
N VAL A 67 2.13 13.68 -2.02
CA VAL A 67 3.20 12.89 -1.37
C VAL A 67 4.28 13.78 -0.77
N ARG A 68 4.76 14.80 -1.50
CA ARG A 68 5.75 15.77 -1.00
C ARG A 68 5.24 16.60 0.18
N SER A 69 3.93 16.85 0.25
CA SER A 69 3.30 17.58 1.35
C SER A 69 3.09 16.74 2.61
N MET A 70 3.19 15.40 2.49
CA MET A 70 3.05 14.51 3.64
C MET A 70 4.24 14.67 4.58
N ASN A 71 3.97 14.99 5.84
CA ASN A 71 4.98 15.15 6.89
C ASN A 71 4.62 14.26 8.10
N TRP A 72 5.33 14.40 9.22
CA TRP A 72 5.03 13.63 10.44
C TRP A 72 3.58 13.83 10.96
N LYS A 73 2.92 14.95 10.64
CA LYS A 73 1.49 15.14 10.92
C LYS A 73 0.59 14.32 9.98
N SER A 74 1.08 13.90 8.82
CA SER A 74 0.39 12.97 7.91
C SER A 74 0.50 11.52 8.38
N PHE A 75 1.52 11.16 9.17
CA PHE A 75 1.48 9.93 9.96
C PHE A 75 0.29 9.95 10.95
N LEU A 76 -0.06 11.13 11.48
CA LEU A 76 -1.27 11.27 12.29
C LEU A 76 -2.57 11.08 11.49
N LEU A 77 -2.56 11.22 10.16
CA LEU A 77 -3.71 10.91 9.29
C LEU A 77 -4.13 9.43 9.43
N PHE A 78 -3.15 8.56 9.64
CA PHE A 78 -3.30 7.15 9.95
C PHE A 78 -3.36 6.89 11.46
N SER A 79 -3.48 7.93 12.28
CA SER A 79 -3.59 7.82 13.74
C SER A 79 -4.77 8.65 14.23
N ASP A 80 -5.96 8.54 13.61
CA ASP A 80 -7.19 8.97 14.28
C ASP A 80 -7.32 8.17 15.59
N LEU A 81 -6.67 8.69 16.64
CA LEU A 81 -6.73 8.27 18.04
C LEU A 81 -8.09 8.72 18.57
N VAL A 82 -9.16 8.28 17.92
CA VAL A 82 -10.32 7.84 18.68
C VAL A 82 -10.01 6.40 18.99
N VAL A 83 -9.26 6.19 20.07
CA VAL A 83 -9.24 4.91 20.76
C VAL A 83 -10.66 4.71 21.27
N SER A 84 -11.55 4.20 20.41
CA SER A 84 -12.64 3.38 20.92
C SER A 84 -11.97 2.22 21.66
N GLN A 85 -12.66 1.62 22.63
CA GLN A 85 -12.17 0.54 23.49
C GLN A 85 -11.67 -0.73 22.73
N THR A 86 -11.55 -0.67 21.40
CA THR A 86 -11.22 -1.73 20.45
C THR A 86 -9.89 -1.54 19.71
N GLY A 87 -9.21 -0.38 19.81
CA GLY A 87 -7.88 -0.16 19.21
C GLY A 87 -7.85 0.02 17.68
N ILE A 88 -8.93 0.53 17.06
CA ILE A 88 -9.08 0.69 15.60
C ILE A 88 -9.20 2.17 15.21
N ILE A 89 -8.56 2.59 14.12
CA ILE A 89 -8.64 3.95 13.56
C ILE A 89 -9.93 4.06 12.72
N ASN A 90 -10.78 5.04 13.04
CA ASN A 90 -12.07 5.22 12.36
C ASN A 90 -11.90 5.59 10.86
N GLY A 91 -10.74 6.16 10.51
CA GLY A 91 -10.36 6.46 9.13
C GLY A 91 -10.99 7.74 8.58
N ARG A 92 -11.46 8.65 9.46
CA ARG A 92 -12.11 9.90 9.07
C ARG A 92 -11.17 10.82 8.30
N ARG A 93 -9.92 10.95 8.75
CA ARG A 93 -8.93 11.78 8.06
C ARG A 93 -8.57 11.25 6.67
N VAL A 94 -8.50 9.92 6.52
CA VAL A 94 -8.30 9.29 5.22
C VAL A 94 -9.51 9.54 4.32
N GLU A 95 -10.72 9.43 4.86
CA GLU A 95 -11.94 9.75 4.13
C GLU A 95 -12.00 11.22 3.68
N GLU A 96 -11.63 12.17 4.54
CA GLU A 96 -11.54 13.59 4.20
C GLU A 96 -10.53 13.85 3.08
N LEU A 97 -9.37 13.19 3.13
CA LEU A 97 -8.39 13.25 2.05
C LEU A 97 -8.95 12.70 0.74
N LEU A 98 -9.58 11.52 0.77
CA LEU A 98 -10.21 10.91 -0.40
C LEU A 98 -11.29 11.83 -0.97
N ARG A 99 -12.14 12.40 -0.12
CA ARG A 99 -13.21 13.33 -0.49
C ARG A 99 -12.68 14.57 -1.19
N ARG A 100 -11.51 15.09 -0.80
CA ARG A 100 -10.90 16.25 -1.46
C ARG A 100 -10.51 15.99 -2.93
N PHE A 101 -10.10 14.76 -3.26
CA PHE A 101 -9.62 14.40 -4.61
C PHE A 101 -10.70 13.73 -5.47
N LEU A 102 -11.57 12.95 -4.84
CA LEU A 102 -12.64 12.20 -5.51
C LEU A 102 -13.96 12.96 -5.52
N GLU A 103 -14.17 13.91 -4.62
CA GLU A 103 -15.42 14.67 -4.49
C GLU A 103 -16.64 13.72 -4.43
N ASP A 104 -17.65 13.94 -5.26
CA ASP A 104 -18.81 13.04 -5.44
C ASP A 104 -18.69 12.16 -6.70
N LYS A 105 -17.48 12.00 -7.25
CA LYS A 105 -17.26 11.19 -8.46
C LYS A 105 -17.62 9.72 -8.22
N THR A 106 -18.18 9.14 -9.26
CA THR A 106 -18.54 7.74 -9.37
C THR A 106 -17.61 7.03 -10.37
N PHE A 107 -17.69 5.70 -10.43
CA PHE A 107 -16.94 4.93 -11.43
C PHE A 107 -17.26 5.34 -12.88
N LYS A 108 -18.43 5.93 -13.14
CA LYS A 108 -18.82 6.42 -14.49
C LYS A 108 -18.08 7.70 -14.88
N ASP A 109 -17.56 8.44 -13.92
CA ASP A 109 -16.81 9.68 -14.15
C ASP A 109 -15.32 9.42 -14.43
N CYS A 110 -14.89 8.16 -14.34
CA CYS A 110 -13.52 7.77 -14.66
C CYS A 110 -13.24 7.85 -16.17
N ARG A 111 -12.13 8.52 -16.52
CA ARG A 111 -11.60 8.61 -17.89
C ARG A 111 -11.09 7.26 -18.40
N ILE A 112 -10.68 6.38 -17.49
CA ILE A 112 -10.25 5.01 -17.76
C ILE A 112 -11.10 4.09 -16.88
N PRO A 113 -11.71 3.02 -17.42
CA PRO A 113 -12.42 2.03 -16.61
C PRO A 113 -11.60 1.57 -15.40
N PHE A 114 -12.20 1.65 -14.22
CA PHE A 114 -11.53 1.35 -12.95
C PHE A 114 -12.32 0.33 -12.13
N CYS A 115 -11.64 -0.57 -11.44
CA CYS A 115 -12.21 -1.35 -10.35
C CYS A 115 -11.24 -1.40 -9.15
N CYS A 116 -11.77 -1.66 -7.96
CA CYS A 116 -10.95 -2.01 -6.80
C CYS A 116 -11.46 -3.24 -6.08
N VAL A 117 -10.57 -3.86 -5.30
CA VAL A 117 -10.88 -5.11 -4.60
C VAL A 117 -11.10 -4.85 -3.11
N ALA A 118 -12.17 -5.41 -2.58
CA ALA A 118 -12.42 -5.57 -1.16
C ALA A 118 -12.75 -7.03 -0.84
N VAL A 119 -12.90 -7.35 0.44
CA VAL A 119 -13.37 -8.67 0.90
C VAL A 119 -14.66 -8.50 1.69
N ASP A 120 -15.66 -9.30 1.38
CA ASP A 120 -16.85 -9.46 2.21
C ASP A 120 -16.48 -10.31 3.43
N LEU A 121 -16.44 -9.68 4.60
CA LEU A 121 -16.02 -10.32 5.85
C LEU A 121 -16.94 -11.49 6.25
N VAL A 122 -18.24 -11.39 5.94
CA VAL A 122 -19.22 -12.41 6.33
C VAL A 122 -19.17 -13.58 5.36
N LYS A 123 -19.20 -13.29 4.05
CA LYS A 123 -19.17 -14.33 3.01
C LYS A 123 -17.79 -14.90 2.74
N ARG A 124 -16.73 -14.23 3.22
CA ARG A 124 -15.32 -14.58 3.01
C ARG A 124 -14.94 -14.65 1.53
N GLU A 125 -15.56 -13.80 0.74
CA GLU A 125 -15.38 -13.77 -0.71
C GLU A 125 -14.78 -12.44 -1.17
N LYS A 126 -14.05 -12.51 -2.28
CA LYS A 126 -13.60 -11.33 -3.01
C LYS A 126 -14.80 -10.55 -3.55
N VAL A 127 -14.76 -9.23 -3.40
CA VAL A 127 -15.71 -8.30 -4.02
C VAL A 127 -14.96 -7.36 -4.95
N ILE A 128 -15.29 -7.40 -6.23
CA ILE A 128 -14.82 -6.43 -7.23
C ILE A 128 -15.80 -5.25 -7.21
N LEU A 129 -15.31 -4.09 -6.78
CA LEU A 129 -16.06 -2.85 -6.72
C LEU A 129 -15.79 -2.06 -8.00
N SER A 130 -16.81 -1.89 -8.84
CA SER A 130 -16.71 -1.22 -10.14
C SER A 130 -17.89 -0.28 -10.43
N GLU A 131 -18.73 0.00 -9.43
CA GLU A 131 -19.90 0.86 -9.54
C GLU A 131 -20.16 1.62 -8.23
N GLY A 132 -20.97 2.68 -8.31
CA GLY A 132 -21.27 3.56 -7.17
C GLY A 132 -20.25 4.69 -6.98
N LYS A 133 -20.16 5.23 -5.76
CA LYS A 133 -19.22 6.30 -5.42
C LYS A 133 -17.79 5.75 -5.29
N LEU A 134 -16.82 6.45 -5.88
CA LEU A 134 -15.41 6.05 -5.77
C LEU A 134 -14.93 6.10 -4.32
N LEU A 135 -15.33 7.13 -3.57
CA LEU A 135 -14.95 7.30 -2.17
C LEU A 135 -15.32 6.08 -1.34
N ASP A 136 -16.56 5.59 -1.43
CA ASP A 136 -17.05 4.46 -0.65
C ASP A 136 -16.27 3.19 -1.00
N ALA A 137 -16.07 2.93 -2.29
CA ALA A 137 -15.38 1.75 -2.77
C ALA A 137 -13.88 1.73 -2.39
N VAL A 138 -13.20 2.87 -2.53
CA VAL A 138 -11.79 3.01 -2.13
C VAL A 138 -11.67 2.91 -0.62
N ARG A 139 -12.57 3.53 0.16
CA ARG A 139 -12.61 3.43 1.62
C ARG A 139 -12.78 1.99 2.09
N ALA A 140 -13.58 1.18 1.40
CA ALA A 140 -13.71 -0.25 1.66
C ALA A 140 -12.40 -1.01 1.37
N SER A 141 -11.84 -0.78 0.19
CA SER A 141 -10.59 -1.41 -0.27
C SER A 141 -9.37 -1.11 0.62
N ILE A 142 -9.37 -0.02 1.40
CA ILE A 142 -8.30 0.34 2.37
C ILE A 142 -8.65 0.04 3.84
N SER A 143 -9.72 -0.71 4.12
CA SER A 143 -10.14 -1.06 5.48
C SER A 143 -9.28 -2.19 6.07
N ILE A 144 -8.00 -1.92 6.32
CA ILE A 144 -7.01 -2.92 6.77
C ILE A 144 -7.35 -3.37 8.20
N PRO A 145 -7.59 -4.68 8.45
CA PRO A 145 -7.87 -5.18 9.79
C PRO A 145 -6.76 -4.82 10.78
N GLY A 146 -7.14 -4.41 11.99
CA GLY A 146 -6.21 -3.96 13.03
C GLY A 146 -5.73 -2.51 12.88
N PHE A 147 -5.94 -1.89 11.72
CA PHE A 147 -5.64 -0.48 11.49
C PHE A 147 -6.91 0.33 11.26
N PHE A 148 -7.74 -0.03 10.29
CA PHE A 148 -8.95 0.70 9.94
C PHE A 148 -10.22 -0.09 10.18
N SER A 149 -11.28 0.60 10.59
CA SER A 149 -12.60 0.00 10.74
C SER A 149 -13.12 -0.49 9.39
N ALA A 150 -13.70 -1.70 9.41
CA ALA A 150 -14.51 -2.23 8.32
C ALA A 150 -15.66 -1.27 7.98
N VAL A 151 -16.14 -1.33 6.74
CA VAL A 151 -17.24 -0.47 6.27
C VAL A 151 -18.42 -1.28 5.81
N CYS A 152 -19.63 -0.75 6.01
CA CYS A 152 -20.86 -1.38 5.56
C CYS A 152 -21.33 -0.72 4.26
N ILE A 153 -21.33 -1.46 3.16
CA ILE A 153 -21.82 -1.00 1.84
C ILE A 153 -22.77 -2.04 1.29
N ASN A 154 -23.96 -1.63 0.86
CA ASN A 154 -24.97 -2.52 0.24
C ASN A 154 -25.21 -3.82 1.03
N ASN A 155 -25.36 -3.70 2.35
CA ASN A 155 -25.57 -4.81 3.28
C ASN A 155 -24.42 -5.84 3.34
N ARG A 156 -23.20 -5.44 2.98
CA ARG A 156 -21.96 -6.20 3.13
C ARG A 156 -21.04 -5.50 4.11
N ILE A 157 -20.34 -6.27 4.94
CA ILE A 157 -19.25 -5.77 5.77
C ILE A 157 -17.96 -5.97 4.99
N LEU A 158 -17.33 -4.89 4.56
CA LEU A 158 -16.17 -4.92 3.68
C LEU A 158 -14.88 -4.54 4.40
N ILE A 159 -13.83 -5.29 4.12
CA ILE A 159 -12.45 -5.07 4.57
C ILE A 159 -11.49 -5.00 3.38
N ASP A 160 -10.23 -4.64 3.64
CA ASP A 160 -9.19 -4.49 2.61
C ASP A 160 -9.04 -5.73 1.72
N GLY A 161 -8.99 -5.50 0.40
CA GLY A 161 -8.87 -6.55 -0.62
C GLY A 161 -7.56 -7.35 -0.57
N GLY A 162 -6.53 -6.81 0.07
CA GLY A 162 -5.18 -7.37 0.15
C GLY A 162 -5.09 -8.68 0.93
N ILE A 163 -6.16 -9.07 1.61
CA ILE A 163 -6.29 -10.36 2.29
C ILE A 163 -6.52 -11.49 1.28
N ILE A 164 -7.22 -11.23 0.17
CA ILE A 164 -7.55 -12.24 -0.86
C ILE A 164 -6.82 -11.96 -2.17
N GLU A 165 -6.86 -10.74 -2.70
CA GLU A 165 -6.23 -10.39 -3.98
C GLU A 165 -5.38 -9.12 -3.85
N PRO A 166 -4.21 -9.19 -3.17
CA PRO A 166 -3.30 -8.06 -2.99
C PRO A 166 -2.77 -7.47 -4.29
N LEU A 167 -2.64 -8.27 -5.35
CA LEU A 167 -2.36 -7.83 -6.71
C LEU A 167 -3.57 -8.19 -7.61
N PRO A 168 -4.38 -7.21 -8.05
CA PRO A 168 -5.69 -7.46 -8.68
C PRO A 168 -5.62 -7.85 -10.17
N THR A 169 -4.77 -8.82 -10.54
CA THR A 169 -4.61 -9.25 -11.95
C THR A 169 -5.77 -10.11 -12.44
N GLU A 170 -6.45 -10.88 -11.57
CA GLU A 170 -7.68 -11.57 -11.96
C GLU A 170 -8.78 -10.54 -12.19
N SER A 171 -8.86 -9.54 -11.30
CA SER A 171 -9.86 -8.49 -11.37
C SER A 171 -9.71 -7.59 -12.61
N VAL A 172 -8.49 -7.19 -12.99
CA VAL A 172 -8.30 -6.40 -14.24
C VAL A 172 -8.60 -7.23 -15.49
N LYS A 173 -8.37 -8.55 -15.44
CA LYS A 173 -8.62 -9.45 -16.57
C LYS A 173 -10.11 -9.52 -16.94
N THR A 174 -11.03 -9.21 -16.03
CA THR A 174 -12.47 -9.15 -16.31
C THR A 174 -12.88 -7.86 -17.04
N MET A 175 -11.98 -6.90 -17.27
CA MET A 175 -12.29 -5.57 -17.80
C MET A 175 -12.02 -5.41 -19.31
N ASP A 176 -12.25 -6.46 -20.11
CA ASP A 176 -12.06 -6.45 -21.58
C ASP A 176 -10.65 -5.97 -22.00
N VAL A 177 -9.63 -6.53 -21.37
CA VAL A 177 -8.21 -6.31 -21.71
C VAL A 177 -7.60 -7.59 -22.27
N ASP A 178 -6.64 -7.44 -23.19
CA ASP A 178 -5.91 -8.55 -23.82
C ASP A 178 -4.40 -8.51 -23.54
N PHE A 179 -3.96 -7.54 -22.72
CA PHE A 179 -2.60 -7.45 -22.23
C PHE A 179 -2.58 -6.86 -20.82
N ILE A 180 -1.92 -7.52 -19.87
CA ILE A 180 -1.92 -7.11 -18.46
C ILE A 180 -0.50 -6.73 -18.02
N ILE A 181 -0.37 -5.52 -17.49
CA ILE A 181 0.81 -5.08 -16.74
C ILE A 181 0.48 -5.19 -15.25
N ALA A 182 1.32 -5.85 -14.47
CA ALA A 182 1.24 -5.86 -13.02
C ALA A 182 2.29 -4.93 -12.42
N SER A 183 1.87 -4.03 -11.53
CA SER A 183 2.75 -3.27 -10.65
C SER A 183 2.69 -3.88 -9.26
N SER A 184 3.66 -4.75 -8.96
CA SER A 184 3.72 -5.56 -7.75
C SER A 184 4.89 -5.13 -6.89
N ILE A 185 4.66 -4.70 -5.65
CA ILE A 185 5.78 -4.35 -4.77
C ILE A 185 6.46 -5.60 -4.19
N VAL A 186 7.77 -5.53 -3.98
CA VAL A 186 8.57 -6.66 -3.45
C VAL A 186 9.14 -6.33 -2.07
N PHE A 187 9.08 -7.31 -1.16
CA PHE A 187 9.47 -7.18 0.24
C PHE A 187 10.79 -7.88 0.59
N GLU A 188 11.61 -8.26 -0.39
CA GLU A 188 12.77 -9.14 -0.18
C GLU A 188 13.78 -8.62 0.87
N LYS A 189 13.97 -7.29 0.95
CA LYS A 189 14.83 -6.64 1.96
C LYS A 189 14.22 -6.57 3.38
N ASP A 190 12.94 -6.90 3.57
CA ASP A 190 12.37 -7.07 4.92
C ASP A 190 13.09 -8.22 5.65
N ARG A 191 13.50 -9.29 4.95
CA ARG A 191 14.20 -10.44 5.55
C ARG A 191 15.50 -10.02 6.22
N ASP A 192 16.34 -9.24 5.54
CA ASP A 192 17.65 -8.81 6.05
C ASP A 192 17.53 -7.89 7.28
N LYS A 193 16.45 -7.10 7.33
CA LYS A 193 16.12 -6.26 8.51
C LYS A 193 15.86 -7.14 9.73
N TYR A 194 15.21 -8.28 9.56
CA TYR A 194 14.86 -9.20 10.65
C TYR A 194 15.91 -10.27 10.95
N MET A 195 16.78 -10.61 10.00
CA MET A 195 17.91 -11.52 10.22
C MET A 195 18.86 -11.05 11.33
N ARG A 196 18.93 -9.74 11.58
CA ARG A 196 19.70 -9.17 12.71
C ARG A 196 19.17 -9.57 14.09
N PHE A 197 17.89 -9.95 14.19
CA PHE A 197 17.28 -10.46 15.44
C PHE A 197 17.52 -11.97 15.61
N VAL A 198 17.90 -12.68 14.55
CA VAL A 198 18.16 -14.13 14.56
C VAL A 198 19.67 -14.43 14.69
N HIS A 199 20.53 -13.60 14.08
CA HIS A 199 21.98 -13.81 14.00
C HIS A 199 22.81 -12.83 14.86
N GLY A 200 22.18 -11.96 15.65
CA GLY A 200 22.92 -11.24 16.69
C GLY A 200 23.20 -12.18 17.86
N ASP A 201 24.38 -12.07 18.51
CA ASP A 201 24.83 -12.87 19.66
C ASP A 201 23.93 -12.78 20.93
N ASN A 202 22.68 -12.37 20.81
CA ASN A 202 21.70 -12.30 21.89
C ASN A 202 20.42 -12.99 21.44
N TYR A 203 20.10 -14.08 22.14
CA TYR A 203 18.81 -14.76 22.14
C TYR A 203 17.67 -13.73 22.25
N CYS A 204 16.69 -13.80 21.37
CA CYS A 204 15.49 -12.96 21.45
C CYS A 204 14.68 -13.40 22.68
N GLU A 205 14.80 -12.67 23.80
CA GLU A 205 13.83 -12.81 24.88
C GLU A 205 12.47 -12.31 24.37
N SER A 206 11.47 -13.21 24.35
CA SER A 206 10.08 -12.82 24.22
C SER A 206 9.76 -11.85 25.35
N VAL A 207 9.43 -10.61 25.02
CA VAL A 207 8.89 -9.71 26.04
C VAL A 207 7.42 -10.11 26.20
N GLU A 208 7.05 -10.63 27.37
CA GLU A 208 5.76 -10.31 27.97
C GLU A 208 5.77 -8.80 28.24
N GLY A 209 5.65 -8.03 27.16
CA GLY A 209 5.62 -6.60 27.19
C GLY A 209 4.24 -6.18 27.66
N PRO A 210 4.13 -5.10 28.45
CA PRO A 210 2.84 -4.48 28.67
C PRO A 210 2.23 -4.23 27.29
N GLY A 211 0.96 -4.58 27.09
CA GLY A 211 0.32 -4.47 25.78
C GLY A 211 0.50 -3.06 25.21
N LEU A 212 0.28 -2.88 23.90
CA LEU A 212 0.37 -1.57 23.23
C LEU A 212 -0.27 -0.43 24.06
N TYR A 213 -1.33 -0.77 24.79
CA TYR A 213 -2.04 0.00 25.81
C TYR A 213 -1.17 0.59 26.96
N GLU A 214 -0.30 -0.21 27.60
CA GLU A 214 0.41 0.18 28.83
C GLU A 214 1.64 1.06 28.57
N SER A 215 2.24 0.95 27.38
CA SER A 215 3.39 1.79 26.98
C SER A 215 3.04 3.27 26.79
N MET A 216 1.75 3.60 26.62
CA MET A 216 1.27 4.97 26.48
C MET A 216 0.97 5.64 27.82
N HIS A 217 0.70 4.86 28.88
CA HIS A 217 0.34 5.38 30.20
C HIS A 217 1.53 5.65 31.14
N SER A 218 2.78 5.35 30.74
CA SER A 218 3.95 5.62 31.59
C SER A 218 4.51 7.05 31.47
N SER A 219 3.78 7.98 30.84
CA SER A 219 4.22 9.37 30.63
C SER A 219 3.67 10.37 31.66
N GLU A 220 2.97 9.90 32.69
CA GLU A 220 2.63 10.71 33.86
C GLU A 220 3.31 10.13 35.12
N SER A 221 4.36 10.81 35.59
CA SER A 221 4.87 10.84 36.98
C SER A 221 6.39 10.70 37.13
N ARG A 222 7.21 11.59 36.55
CA ARG A 222 8.57 11.82 37.09
C ARG A 222 8.92 13.30 37.18
N ARG A 223 8.23 13.99 38.10
CA ARG A 223 8.74 15.21 38.75
C ARG A 223 9.82 14.79 39.76
N GLY A 224 11.03 15.32 39.59
CA GLY A 224 12.03 15.47 40.64
C GLY A 224 12.95 14.27 40.90
N LYS A 225 14.21 14.39 40.46
CA LYS A 225 15.41 14.34 41.31
C LYS A 225 16.67 14.53 40.46
N ILE A 226 17.41 15.57 40.78
CA ILE A 226 18.76 15.85 40.28
C ILE A 226 19.71 14.79 40.85
N LEU A 227 20.44 14.07 40.00
CA LEU A 227 21.55 13.19 40.41
C LEU A 227 22.80 13.44 39.55
N LYS A 228 23.93 13.50 40.25
CA LYS A 228 25.24 14.03 39.85
C LYS A 228 25.94 13.27 38.70
N PRO A 229 26.86 13.92 37.96
CA PRO A 229 27.50 13.35 36.78
C PRO A 229 28.78 12.57 37.14
N LYS A 230 28.66 11.31 37.59
CA LYS A 230 29.82 10.40 37.70
C LYS A 230 29.43 8.95 37.44
N ARG A 231 29.16 8.60 36.17
CA ARG A 231 29.23 7.21 35.65
C ARG A 231 29.12 7.10 34.11
N MET A 232 29.62 8.09 33.36
CA MET A 232 29.48 8.14 31.89
C MET A 232 30.54 7.37 31.07
N ALA A 233 31.37 6.51 31.68
CA ALA A 233 32.51 5.90 30.97
C ALA A 233 32.47 4.37 30.79
N ARG A 234 31.35 3.67 31.04
CA ARG A 234 31.32 2.19 30.86
C ARG A 234 29.98 1.55 30.49
N LEU A 235 29.05 2.30 29.89
CA LEU A 235 27.81 1.78 29.30
C LEU A 235 27.80 1.99 27.77
N LYS A 236 28.81 1.45 27.08
CA LYS A 236 28.66 0.98 25.69
C LYS A 236 28.50 -0.54 25.75
N ARG A 237 27.41 -1.01 26.35
CA ARG A 237 26.96 -2.40 26.21
C ARG A 237 25.70 -2.36 25.37
N GLN A 238 25.76 -3.09 24.26
CA GLN A 238 24.75 -3.26 23.23
C GLN A 238 23.35 -3.31 23.83
N ASN A 239 22.47 -2.38 23.43
CA ASN A 239 21.04 -2.58 23.67
C ASN A 239 20.62 -3.79 22.83
N PRO A 240 20.04 -4.85 23.44
CA PRO A 240 19.50 -5.95 22.66
C PRO A 240 18.42 -5.43 21.71
N LEU A 241 18.47 -5.86 20.46
CA LEU A 241 17.48 -5.54 19.45
C LEU A 241 16.11 -6.07 19.94
N ARG A 242 15.17 -5.17 20.26
CA ARG A 242 13.81 -5.53 20.72
C ARG A 242 12.85 -5.62 19.53
N LEU A 243 12.16 -6.75 19.39
CA LEU A 243 11.11 -6.93 18.40
C LEU A 243 9.84 -6.21 18.89
N SER A 244 9.36 -5.22 18.13
CA SER A 244 8.10 -4.51 18.43
C SER A 244 6.90 -5.24 17.84
N VAL A 245 5.72 -5.15 18.47
CA VAL A 245 4.44 -5.67 17.92
C VAL A 245 4.19 -5.13 16.51
N ASN A 246 4.51 -3.86 16.27
CA ASN A 246 4.37 -3.24 14.95
C ASN A 246 5.28 -3.91 13.91
N ASN A 247 6.50 -4.29 14.29
CA ASN A 247 7.41 -4.99 13.38
C ASN A 247 6.86 -6.37 13.01
N VAL A 248 6.28 -7.09 13.97
CA VAL A 248 5.67 -8.40 13.73
C VAL A 248 4.47 -8.28 12.81
N LEU A 249 3.59 -7.30 13.06
CA LEU A 249 2.43 -7.04 12.21
C LEU A 249 2.85 -6.67 10.78
N ASP A 250 3.75 -5.71 10.61
CA ASP A 250 4.28 -5.29 9.30
C ASP A 250 4.83 -6.49 8.53
N THR A 251 5.67 -7.31 9.15
CA THR A 251 6.25 -8.50 8.51
C THR A 251 5.21 -9.56 8.18
N SER A 252 4.22 -9.77 9.06
CA SER A 252 3.15 -10.73 8.82
C SER A 252 2.32 -10.33 7.60
N PHE A 253 1.97 -9.04 7.48
CA PHE A 253 1.30 -8.51 6.30
C PHE A 253 2.17 -8.62 5.04
N SER A 254 3.47 -8.31 5.10
CA SER A 254 4.39 -8.51 3.96
C SER A 254 4.40 -9.97 3.48
N ILE A 255 4.50 -10.94 4.40
CA ILE A 255 4.53 -12.38 4.08
C ILE A 255 3.21 -12.80 3.44
N MET A 256 2.08 -12.46 4.06
CA MET A 256 0.75 -12.77 3.53
C MET A 256 0.55 -12.18 2.14
N HIS A 257 0.92 -10.90 1.96
CA HIS A 257 0.82 -10.22 0.67
C HIS A 257 1.65 -10.94 -0.39
N GLN A 258 2.91 -11.27 -0.10
CA GLN A 258 3.79 -11.93 -1.06
C GLN A 258 3.29 -13.33 -1.42
N GLU A 259 2.76 -14.09 -0.46
CA GLU A 259 2.24 -15.43 -0.71
C GLU A 259 1.02 -15.39 -1.62
N MET A 260 0.06 -14.50 -1.34
CA MET A 260 -1.17 -14.36 -2.13
C MET A 260 -0.90 -13.82 -3.53
N THR A 261 0.13 -13.00 -3.72
CA THR A 261 0.48 -12.41 -5.01
C THR A 261 1.14 -13.40 -5.98
N LYS A 262 1.73 -14.52 -5.52
CA LYS A 262 2.43 -15.49 -6.40
C LYS A 262 1.58 -15.97 -7.58
N ASN A 263 0.31 -16.30 -7.33
CA ASN A 263 -0.60 -16.78 -8.36
C ASN A 263 -0.98 -15.63 -9.33
N SER A 264 -1.24 -14.44 -8.78
CA SER A 264 -1.59 -13.24 -9.55
C SER A 264 -0.51 -12.83 -10.55
N LEU A 265 0.77 -13.03 -10.23
CA LEU A 265 1.89 -12.68 -11.12
C LEU A 265 1.87 -13.47 -12.43
N SER A 266 1.44 -14.74 -12.39
CA SER A 266 1.42 -15.60 -13.59
C SER A 266 0.40 -15.16 -14.65
N ILE A 267 -0.58 -14.36 -14.25
CA ILE A 267 -1.63 -13.82 -15.12
C ILE A 267 -1.12 -12.63 -15.93
N ALA A 268 -0.10 -11.92 -15.44
CA ALA A 268 0.40 -10.70 -16.06
C ALA A 268 1.35 -11.01 -17.23
N ASP A 269 1.23 -10.25 -18.31
CA ASP A 269 2.17 -10.30 -19.42
C ASP A 269 3.49 -9.60 -19.08
N ILE A 270 3.45 -8.55 -18.27
CA ILE A 270 4.63 -7.83 -17.77
C ILE A 270 4.45 -7.60 -16.28
N VAL A 271 5.49 -7.88 -15.50
CA VAL A 271 5.54 -7.51 -14.09
C VAL A 271 6.60 -6.43 -13.91
N ILE A 272 6.21 -5.33 -13.27
CA ILE A 272 7.08 -4.25 -12.81
C ILE A 272 7.13 -4.35 -11.28
N GLU A 273 8.35 -4.49 -10.75
CA GLU A 273 8.57 -4.79 -9.33
C GLU A 273 9.43 -3.72 -8.65
N PRO A 274 8.82 -2.68 -8.07
CA PRO A 274 9.54 -1.72 -7.25
C PRO A 274 10.13 -2.37 -5.99
N GLU A 275 11.43 -2.22 -5.81
CA GLU A 275 12.12 -2.64 -4.58
C GLU A 275 11.87 -1.61 -3.48
N VAL A 276 11.00 -1.96 -2.51
CA VAL A 276 10.55 -1.04 -1.45
C VAL A 276 10.59 -1.67 -0.05
N GLY A 277 11.26 -2.82 0.11
CA GLY A 277 11.41 -3.51 1.40
C GLY A 277 12.21 -2.73 2.45
N ASP A 278 12.94 -1.69 2.08
CA ASP A 278 13.67 -0.80 3.01
C ASP A 278 12.79 0.31 3.63
N PHE A 279 11.53 0.41 3.21
CA PHE A 279 10.53 1.34 3.75
C PHE A 279 9.60 0.64 4.73
N GLY A 280 9.14 1.33 5.77
CA GLY A 280 8.11 0.80 6.67
C GLY A 280 6.73 0.80 6.03
N PHE A 281 5.79 0.02 6.58
CA PHE A 281 4.42 -0.05 6.08
C PHE A 281 3.70 1.31 6.10
N PHE A 282 4.02 2.16 7.09
CA PHE A 282 3.46 3.51 7.27
C PHE A 282 4.43 4.66 6.96
N ASP A 283 5.49 4.39 6.18
CA ASP A 283 6.56 5.35 5.92
C ASP A 283 6.22 6.38 4.83
N LEU A 284 5.29 7.29 5.15
CA LEU A 284 4.87 8.36 4.24
C LEU A 284 5.89 9.50 4.13
N ILE A 285 6.77 9.62 5.14
CA ILE A 285 7.80 10.68 5.18
C ILE A 285 8.79 10.49 4.03
N ARG A 286 9.16 9.24 3.73
CA ARG A 286 10.03 8.91 2.60
C ARG A 286 9.26 8.69 1.29
N GLY A 287 8.01 9.15 1.20
CA GLY A 287 7.13 8.92 0.06
C GLY A 287 7.75 9.28 -1.29
N SER A 288 8.48 10.40 -1.40
CA SER A 288 9.17 10.78 -2.64
C SER A 288 10.23 9.76 -3.07
N GLN A 289 10.95 9.15 -2.12
CA GLN A 289 11.91 8.09 -2.41
C GLN A 289 11.21 6.81 -2.87
N ILE A 290 10.04 6.52 -2.29
CA ILE A 290 9.21 5.37 -2.68
C ILE A 290 8.69 5.55 -4.12
N VAL A 291 8.20 6.74 -4.47
CA VAL A 291 7.79 7.08 -5.85
C VAL A 291 8.96 6.85 -6.82
N GLN A 292 10.15 7.29 -6.45
CA GLN A 292 11.36 7.12 -7.27
C GLN A 292 11.71 5.64 -7.52
N ARG A 293 11.51 4.75 -6.54
CA ARG A 293 11.69 3.29 -6.75
C ARG A 293 10.75 2.72 -7.81
N GLY A 294 9.56 3.29 -7.94
CA GLY A 294 8.63 2.98 -9.01
C GLY A 294 9.16 3.36 -10.39
N VAL A 295 9.66 4.59 -10.51
CA VAL A 295 10.29 5.10 -11.74
C VAL A 295 11.45 4.20 -12.16
N GLU A 296 12.34 3.87 -11.22
CA GLU A 296 13.51 3.02 -11.48
C GLU A 296 13.11 1.63 -11.97
N ALA A 297 12.14 0.99 -11.30
CA ALA A 297 11.66 -0.33 -11.67
C ALA A 297 10.98 -0.35 -13.05
N ALA A 298 10.15 0.65 -13.35
CA ALA A 298 9.51 0.77 -14.65
C ALA A 298 10.53 1.07 -15.77
N ARG A 299 11.52 1.93 -15.51
CA ARG A 299 12.61 2.21 -16.48
C ARG A 299 13.41 0.96 -16.82
N LYS A 300 13.73 0.11 -15.85
CA LYS A 300 14.38 -1.19 -16.09
C LYS A 300 13.57 -2.10 -17.02
N LYS A 301 12.23 -1.96 -17.04
CA LYS A 301 11.31 -2.76 -17.85
C LYS A 301 11.01 -2.17 -19.23
N ILE A 302 11.49 -0.96 -19.55
CA ILE A 302 11.28 -0.31 -20.86
C ILE A 302 11.61 -1.23 -22.05
N PRO A 303 12.76 -1.93 -22.10
CA PRO A 303 13.08 -2.80 -23.24
C PRO A 303 12.05 -3.92 -23.45
N GLU A 304 11.56 -4.50 -22.35
CA GLU A 304 10.54 -5.54 -22.38
C GLU A 304 9.17 -4.98 -22.80
N ILE A 305 8.78 -3.82 -22.26
CA ILE A 305 7.55 -3.11 -22.59
C ILE A 305 7.51 -2.77 -24.08
N LYS A 306 8.54 -2.10 -24.61
CA LYS A 306 8.64 -1.75 -26.03
C LYS A 306 8.56 -2.99 -26.93
N ARG A 307 9.27 -4.06 -26.57
CA ARG A 307 9.26 -5.31 -27.34
C ARG A 307 7.89 -5.98 -27.36
N LYS A 308 7.22 -6.11 -26.20
CA LYS A 308 5.93 -6.81 -26.10
C LYS A 308 4.76 -5.98 -26.63
N LEU A 309 4.81 -4.66 -26.45
CA LEU A 309 3.78 -3.74 -26.95
C LEU A 309 4.03 -3.27 -28.39
N ARG A 310 5.22 -3.52 -28.93
CA ARG A 310 5.65 -3.08 -30.27
C ARG A 310 5.61 -1.55 -30.43
N LEU A 311 6.10 -0.86 -29.41
CA LEU A 311 6.31 0.59 -29.37
C LEU A 311 7.68 0.98 -29.95
#